data_AF-A0A6B2UJY5-F1
#
_entry.id   AF-A0A6B2UJY5-F1
#
_cell.length_a   1.000
_cell.length_b   1.000
_cell.length_c   1.000
_cell.angle_alpha   90.00
_cell.angle_beta   90.00
_cell.angle_gamma   90.00
#
_symmetry.space_group_name_H-M   'P 1'
#
loop_
_entity.id
_entity.type
_entity.pdbx_description
1 polymer ?
#
loop_
_entity_poly.entity_id
_entity_poly.type
_entity_poly.pdbx_seq_one_letter_code
_entity_poly.pdbx_strand_id
1 'polypeptide(L)'
;MAALEEFYPGIQPDQYSRYKNGIRTPPKAFAEALYLVAKRNCPPQSLPLTLDELLDMREKAEKSRNCESCEEAWATADTLAAENKDLREQLMRAGLSPEGQEQTPSEHLPGQRQDTQLGTTDSSGHAGTTHESSTLPVRGGNADRQRGNNLEGGNSAPPTAASSKEAREASRTAPAAGGRAGQFARRLLDRMERGEAGSHDTEAALSLALDTAASMTAVELCEATSLLRSADQEPLADALVTTFARQHEPPVVMAAALALQQASADKSLTLLLTAAARRKP
;
A
#
# COMPACT_ATOMS: atom_id res chain seq x y z
N MET A 1 -30.95 -15.37 8.56
CA MET A 1 -32.09 -14.43 8.41
C MET A 1 -33.39 -15.04 8.90
N ALA A 2 -33.79 -16.24 8.48
CA ALA A 2 -35.02 -16.90 8.95
C ALA A 2 -35.17 -16.95 10.49
N ALA A 3 -34.11 -17.30 11.22
CA ALA A 3 -34.14 -17.31 12.68
C ALA A 3 -34.29 -15.91 13.32
N LEU A 4 -33.92 -14.84 12.61
CA LEU A 4 -34.00 -13.46 13.11
C LEU A 4 -35.39 -12.86 12.86
N GLU A 5 -36.03 -13.24 11.76
CA GLU A 5 -37.42 -12.85 11.45
C GLU A 5 -38.43 -13.38 12.47
N GLU A 6 -38.13 -14.52 13.11
CA GLU A 6 -38.95 -15.07 14.20
C GLU A 6 -39.00 -14.14 15.42
N PHE A 7 -37.90 -13.47 15.73
CA PHE A 7 -37.78 -12.59 16.91
C PHE A 7 -37.94 -11.09 16.58
N TYR A 8 -37.74 -10.71 15.31
CA TYR A 8 -37.89 -9.33 14.85
C TYR A 8 -38.47 -9.31 13.43
N PRO A 9 -39.80 -9.42 13.30
CA PRO A 9 -40.45 -9.49 12.00
C PRO A 9 -40.36 -8.15 11.25
N GLY A 10 -40.16 -8.22 9.93
CA GLY A 10 -40.17 -7.05 9.06
C GLY A 10 -38.83 -6.35 8.88
N ILE A 11 -37.71 -6.93 9.32
CA ILE A 11 -36.39 -6.38 8.99
C ILE A 11 -36.09 -6.54 7.50
N GLN A 12 -35.81 -5.43 6.83
CA GLN A 12 -35.37 -5.45 5.44
C GLN A 12 -33.90 -5.87 5.34
N PRO A 13 -33.49 -6.66 4.33
CA PRO A 13 -32.10 -7.07 4.14
C PRO A 13 -31.10 -5.90 4.14
N ASP A 14 -31.51 -4.76 3.58
CA ASP A 14 -30.69 -3.55 3.50
C ASP A 14 -30.43 -2.95 4.88
N GLN A 15 -31.42 -2.99 5.78
CA GLN A 15 -31.28 -2.50 7.15
C GLN A 15 -30.32 -3.40 7.95
N TYR A 16 -30.45 -4.71 7.79
CA TYR A 16 -29.53 -5.67 8.40
C TYR A 16 -28.08 -5.43 7.93
N SER A 17 -27.88 -5.23 6.63
CA SER A 17 -26.56 -4.90 6.06
C SER A 17 -25.98 -3.63 6.68
N ARG A 18 -26.79 -2.58 6.84
CA ARG A 18 -26.37 -1.33 7.49
C ARG A 18 -25.98 -1.52 8.96
N TYR A 19 -26.70 -2.35 9.71
CA TYR A 19 -26.34 -2.67 11.09
C TYR A 19 -25.04 -3.47 11.18
N LYS A 20 -24.92 -4.50 10.32
CA LYS A 20 -23.74 -5.37 10.27
C LYS A 20 -22.45 -4.61 9.94
N ASN A 21 -22.53 -3.65 9.03
CA ASN A 21 -21.39 -2.85 8.61
C ASN A 21 -21.13 -1.62 9.50
N GLY A 22 -21.85 -1.48 10.63
CA GLY A 22 -21.69 -0.35 11.54
C GLY A 22 -22.15 1.00 10.95
N ILE A 23 -22.90 0.99 9.84
CA ILE A 23 -23.45 2.19 9.18
C ILE A 23 -24.63 2.75 9.96
N ARG A 24 -25.37 1.93 10.70
CA ARG A 24 -26.44 2.37 11.58
C ARG A 24 -26.40 1.65 12.91
N THR A 25 -26.68 2.35 14.01
CA THR A 25 -26.90 1.70 15.30
C THR A 25 -28.24 0.96 15.27
N PRO A 26 -28.28 -0.33 15.61
CA PRO A 26 -29.53 -1.08 15.60
C PRO A 26 -30.51 -0.58 16.66
N PRO A 27 -31.83 -0.66 16.42
CA PRO A 27 -32.85 -0.47 17.45
C PRO A 27 -32.63 -1.40 18.65
N LYS A 28 -33.04 -0.98 19.85
CA LYS A 28 -32.90 -1.79 21.08
C LYS A 28 -33.54 -3.19 20.93
N ALA A 29 -34.78 -3.23 20.43
CA ALA A 29 -35.51 -4.47 20.18
C ALA A 29 -34.78 -5.40 19.19
N PHE A 30 -34.04 -4.85 18.23
CA PHE A 30 -33.24 -5.65 17.31
C PHE A 30 -32.02 -6.28 18.00
N ALA A 31 -31.31 -5.52 18.85
CA ALA A 31 -30.17 -6.04 19.61
C ALA A 31 -30.61 -7.17 20.56
N GLU A 32 -31.77 -7.02 21.21
CA GLU A 32 -32.38 -8.06 22.05
C GLU A 32 -32.71 -9.32 21.24
N ALA A 33 -33.36 -9.16 20.07
CA ALA A 33 -33.65 -10.27 19.18
C ALA A 33 -32.36 -11.00 18.72
N LEU A 34 -31.31 -10.25 18.37
CA LEU A 34 -30.02 -10.82 17.96
C LEU A 34 -29.37 -11.63 19.10
N TYR A 35 -29.46 -11.14 20.34
CA TYR A 35 -28.99 -11.85 21.52
C TYR A 35 -29.78 -13.14 21.77
N LEU A 36 -31.10 -13.12 21.64
CA LEU A 36 -31.94 -14.32 21.78
C LEU A 36 -31.62 -15.38 20.73
N VAL A 37 -31.41 -14.96 19.48
CA VAL A 37 -30.97 -15.85 18.40
C VAL A 37 -29.60 -16.44 18.73
N ALA A 38 -28.65 -15.64 19.20
CA ALA A 38 -27.33 -16.13 19.59
C ALA A 38 -27.43 -17.14 20.75
N LYS A 39 -28.23 -16.83 21.78
CA LYS A 39 -28.47 -17.71 22.94
C LYS A 39 -29.12 -19.03 22.57
N ARG A 40 -29.98 -19.06 21.54
CA ARG A 40 -30.61 -20.29 21.04
C ARG A 40 -29.63 -21.15 20.25
N ASN A 41 -28.71 -20.55 19.52
CA ASN A 41 -27.79 -21.26 18.62
C ASN A 41 -26.43 -21.61 19.26
N CYS A 42 -26.09 -20.98 20.38
CA CYS A 42 -24.83 -21.20 21.08
C CYS A 42 -25.04 -22.10 22.32
N PRO A 43 -24.10 -23.02 22.64
CA PRO A 43 -24.18 -23.83 23.85
C PRO A 43 -24.14 -22.96 25.12
N PRO A 44 -24.75 -23.41 26.24
CA PRO A 44 -24.73 -22.66 27.49
C PRO A 44 -23.28 -22.36 27.91
N GLN A 45 -23.03 -21.12 28.36
CA GLN A 45 -21.71 -20.56 28.74
C GLN A 45 -20.75 -20.19 27.60
N SER A 46 -21.12 -20.39 26.33
CA SER A 46 -20.25 -19.99 25.20
C SER A 46 -20.46 -18.55 24.71
N LEU A 47 -21.49 -17.86 25.19
CA LEU A 47 -21.73 -16.47 24.87
C LEU A 47 -20.75 -15.59 25.64
N PRO A 48 -19.83 -14.88 24.95
CA PRO A 48 -18.82 -14.04 25.62
C PRO A 48 -19.40 -12.74 26.19
N LEU A 49 -20.64 -12.41 25.80
CA LEU A 49 -21.28 -11.14 26.07
C LEU A 49 -22.66 -11.38 26.68
N THR A 50 -22.96 -10.65 27.75
CA THR A 50 -24.29 -10.58 28.36
C THR A 50 -25.19 -9.64 27.57
N LEU A 51 -26.51 -9.74 27.78
CA LEU A 51 -27.46 -8.83 27.14
C LEU A 51 -27.22 -7.37 27.59
N ASP A 52 -26.93 -7.17 28.88
CA ASP A 52 -26.71 -5.83 29.43
C ASP A 52 -25.46 -5.17 28.83
N GLU A 53 -24.37 -5.94 28.67
CA GLU A 53 -23.15 -5.44 27.99
C GLU A 53 -23.41 -5.11 26.52
N LEU A 54 -24.21 -5.91 25.81
CA LEU A 54 -24.59 -5.63 24.43
C LEU A 54 -25.39 -4.32 24.31
N LEU A 55 -26.31 -4.08 25.25
CA LEU A 55 -27.12 -2.87 25.29
C LEU A 55 -26.28 -1.63 25.68
N ASP A 56 -25.33 -1.78 26.60
CA ASP A 56 -24.38 -0.72 26.98
C ASP A 56 -23.47 -0.33 25.80
N MET A 57 -22.94 -1.31 25.06
CA MET A 57 -22.18 -1.04 23.84
C MET A 57 -23.01 -0.31 22.78
N ARG A 58 -24.28 -0.70 22.61
CA ARG A 58 -25.22 0.00 21.71
C ARG A 58 -25.41 1.44 22.14
N GLU A 59 -25.65 1.70 23.43
CA GLU A 59 -25.85 3.05 23.96
C GLU A 59 -24.60 3.91 23.78
N LYS A 60 -23.41 3.36 24.02
CA LYS A 60 -22.13 4.04 23.75
C LYS A 60 -21.97 4.40 22.27
N ALA A 61 -22.35 3.49 21.37
CA ALA A 61 -22.33 3.73 19.92
C ALA A 61 -23.38 4.76 19.45
N GLU A 62 -24.52 4.82 20.13
CA GLU A 62 -25.55 5.84 19.89
C GLU A 62 -25.07 7.22 20.36
N LYS A 63 -24.45 7.30 21.55
CA LYS A 63 -23.86 8.53 22.09
C LYS A 63 -22.69 9.05 21.26
N SER A 64 -21.81 8.18 20.77
CA SER A 64 -20.67 8.59 19.94
C SER A 64 -21.11 9.12 18.57
N ARG A 65 -22.26 8.68 18.06
CA ARG A 65 -22.85 9.19 16.81
C ARG A 65 -23.50 10.55 16.94
N ASN A 66 -23.99 10.90 18.12
CA ASN A 66 -24.50 12.23 18.42
C ASN A 66 -23.38 13.26 18.63
N CYS A 67 -22.15 12.96 18.22
CA CYS A 67 -21.10 13.96 18.08
C CYS A 67 -21.48 14.88 16.91
N GLU A 68 -21.67 16.18 17.16
CA GLU A 68 -22.03 17.17 16.13
C GLU A 68 -21.08 17.13 14.92
N SER A 69 -19.78 16.85 15.14
CA SER A 69 -18.82 16.70 14.04
C SER A 69 -19.02 15.43 13.20
N CYS A 70 -19.62 14.38 13.77
CA CYS A 70 -19.97 13.17 13.02
C CYS A 70 -21.18 13.42 12.12
N GLU A 71 -22.16 14.21 12.56
CA GLU A 71 -23.32 14.55 11.73
C GLU A 71 -22.90 15.34 10.47
N GLU A 72 -22.01 16.32 10.61
CA GLU A 72 -21.41 17.03 9.47
C GLU A 72 -20.63 16.07 8.55
N ALA A 73 -19.85 15.15 9.12
CA ALA A 73 -19.10 14.18 8.33
C ALA A 73 -20.02 13.22 7.55
N TRP A 74 -21.13 12.77 8.16
CA TRP A 74 -22.13 11.94 7.50
C TRP A 74 -22.91 12.71 6.43
N ALA A 75 -23.31 13.95 6.72
CA ALA A 75 -23.95 14.82 5.73
C ALA A 75 -23.03 15.02 4.52
N THR A 76 -21.74 15.24 4.74
CA THR A 76 -20.72 15.38 3.68
C THR A 76 -20.54 14.08 2.89
N ALA A 77 -20.54 12.92 3.57
CA ALA A 77 -20.45 11.63 2.90
C ALA A 77 -21.69 11.35 2.03
N ASP A 78 -22.88 11.73 2.49
CA ASP A 78 -24.12 11.59 1.73
C ASP A 78 -24.16 12.52 0.50
N THR A 79 -23.69 13.77 0.62
CA THR A 79 -23.52 14.65 -0.56
C THR A 79 -22.53 14.09 -1.54
N LEU A 80 -21.34 13.65 -1.09
CA LEU A 80 -20.34 13.04 -1.97
C LEU A 80 -20.82 11.75 -2.64
N ALA A 81 -21.64 10.96 -1.96
CA ALA A 81 -22.26 9.77 -2.53
C ALA A 81 -23.30 10.12 -3.60
N ALA A 82 -24.12 11.14 -3.36
CA ALA A 82 -25.07 11.64 -4.34
C ALA A 82 -24.37 12.23 -5.58
N GLU A 83 -23.32 13.03 -5.38
CA GLU A 83 -22.48 13.57 -6.46
C GLU A 83 -21.79 12.46 -7.27
N ASN A 84 -21.21 11.46 -6.60
CA ASN A 84 -20.62 10.31 -7.29
C ASN A 84 -21.65 9.54 -8.12
N LYS A 85 -22.87 9.41 -7.62
CA LYS A 85 -23.95 8.78 -8.37
C LYS A 85 -24.33 9.60 -9.60
N ASP A 86 -24.49 10.92 -9.46
CA ASP A 86 -24.82 11.80 -10.58
C ASP A 86 -23.70 11.82 -11.62
N LEU A 87 -22.43 11.88 -11.21
CA LEU A 87 -21.28 11.79 -12.11
C LEU A 87 -21.25 10.47 -12.88
N ARG A 88 -21.55 9.34 -12.23
CA ARG A 88 -21.68 8.04 -12.91
C ARG A 88 -22.82 8.04 -13.91
N GLU A 89 -23.96 8.64 -13.57
CA GLU A 89 -25.08 8.79 -14.51
C GLU A 89 -24.73 9.71 -15.69
N GLN A 90 -23.99 10.80 -15.46
CA GLN A 90 -23.51 11.69 -16.53
C GLN A 90 -22.53 10.98 -17.46
N LEU A 91 -21.59 10.20 -16.91
CA LEU A 91 -20.67 9.37 -17.71
C LEU A 91 -21.41 8.34 -18.55
N MET A 92 -22.41 7.66 -17.98
CA MET A 92 -23.27 6.74 -18.73
C MET A 92 -24.03 7.45 -19.85
N ARG A 93 -24.57 8.66 -19.62
CA ARG A 93 -25.24 9.45 -20.68
C ARG A 93 -24.27 9.90 -21.78
N ALA A 94 -23.01 10.14 -21.43
CA ALA A 94 -21.96 10.49 -22.38
C ALA A 94 -21.42 9.29 -23.19
N GLY A 95 -21.91 8.07 -22.94
CA GLY A 95 -21.41 6.85 -23.58
C GLY A 95 -20.01 6.45 -23.09
N LEU A 96 -19.52 7.07 -22.01
CA LEU A 96 -18.26 6.74 -21.36
C LEU A 96 -18.58 5.74 -20.25
N SER A 97 -18.50 4.44 -20.56
CA SER A 97 -18.72 3.42 -19.53
C SER A 97 -17.61 3.53 -18.46
N PRO A 98 -17.96 3.72 -17.17
CA PRO A 98 -16.98 3.81 -16.09
C PRO A 98 -16.25 2.48 -15.85
N GLU A 99 -16.68 1.39 -16.48
CA GLU A 99 -16.10 0.05 -16.34
C GLU A 99 -14.99 -0.26 -17.37
N GLY A 100 -14.60 0.71 -18.21
CA GLY A 100 -13.65 0.49 -19.31
C GLY A 100 -12.16 0.39 -18.95
N GLN A 101 -11.77 0.47 -17.67
CA GLN A 101 -10.36 0.49 -17.25
C GLN A 101 -9.93 -0.64 -16.30
N GLU A 102 -10.73 -1.71 -16.21
CA GLU A 102 -10.24 -3.04 -15.81
C GLU A 102 -10.11 -3.92 -17.06
N GLN A 103 -9.30 -3.50 -18.04
CA GLN A 103 -8.84 -4.42 -19.07
C GLN A 103 -7.88 -5.43 -18.43
N THR A 104 -8.43 -6.57 -18.03
CA THR A 104 -7.66 -7.79 -17.93
C THR A 104 -7.01 -8.04 -19.29
N PRO A 105 -5.67 -8.16 -19.37
CA PRO A 105 -4.99 -8.47 -20.64
C PRO A 105 -5.23 -9.94 -20.96
N SER A 106 -6.39 -10.25 -21.55
CA SER A 106 -6.60 -11.52 -22.23
C SER A 106 -5.88 -11.47 -23.58
N GLU A 107 -4.79 -12.24 -23.63
CA GLU A 107 -4.22 -12.92 -24.79
C GLU A 107 -5.05 -12.78 -26.06
N HIS A 108 -4.60 -11.99 -27.03
CA HIS A 108 -4.85 -12.24 -28.46
C HIS A 108 -3.77 -11.49 -29.28
N LEU A 109 -2.66 -12.18 -29.55
CA LEU A 109 -1.93 -12.03 -30.81
C LEU A 109 -2.56 -13.04 -31.79
N PRO A 110 -2.69 -12.67 -33.07
CA PRO A 110 -1.71 -13.18 -34.00
C PRO A 110 -1.13 -12.08 -34.90
N GLY A 111 0.11 -12.32 -35.29
CA GLY A 111 0.99 -11.33 -35.89
C GLY A 111 0.52 -10.78 -37.23
N GLN A 112 0.92 -9.54 -37.46
CA GLN A 112 1.11 -9.03 -38.80
C GLN A 112 2.45 -8.30 -38.85
N ARG A 113 3.45 -9.00 -39.39
CA ARG A 113 4.67 -8.38 -39.89
C ARG A 113 4.27 -7.52 -41.08
N GLN A 114 4.44 -6.21 -40.95
CA GLN A 114 4.68 -5.37 -42.12
C GLN A 114 5.97 -4.61 -41.89
N ASP A 115 6.96 -5.03 -42.66
CA ASP A 115 8.15 -4.27 -42.95
C ASP A 115 7.73 -2.90 -43.49
N THR A 116 8.24 -1.82 -42.90
CA THR A 116 8.33 -0.55 -43.60
C THR A 116 9.68 0.08 -43.26
N GLN A 117 10.55 0.01 -44.25
CA GLN A 117 11.87 0.63 -44.29
C GLN A 117 11.76 2.15 -44.50
N LEU A 118 12.85 2.81 -44.11
CA LEU A 118 13.44 4.02 -44.69
C LEU A 118 12.81 5.38 -44.35
N GLY A 119 13.63 6.17 -43.65
CA GLY A 119 13.44 7.60 -43.43
C GLY A 119 14.61 8.21 -42.68
N THR A 120 15.83 8.03 -43.19
CA THR A 120 17.01 8.83 -42.82
C THR A 120 16.82 10.27 -43.27
N THR A 121 16.81 11.22 -42.34
CA THR A 121 17.19 12.61 -42.62
C THR A 121 18.02 13.14 -41.48
N ASP A 122 19.29 13.36 -41.80
CA ASP A 122 20.24 14.20 -41.09
C ASP A 122 19.68 15.61 -40.88
N SER A 123 19.93 16.19 -39.72
CA SER A 123 20.01 17.64 -39.57
C SER A 123 20.93 17.99 -38.41
N SER A 124 22.15 18.30 -38.81
CA SER A 124 23.17 19.08 -38.10
C SER A 124 22.64 20.43 -37.62
N GLY A 125 22.98 20.83 -36.39
CA GLY A 125 22.81 22.18 -35.88
C GLY A 125 23.71 22.47 -34.68
N HIS A 126 24.84 23.12 -34.93
CA HIS A 126 25.79 23.66 -33.95
C HIS A 126 25.24 24.89 -33.21
N ALA A 127 25.43 24.94 -31.89
CA ALA A 127 25.85 26.08 -31.06
C ALA A 127 25.94 25.56 -29.60
N GLY A 128 27.00 25.69 -28.81
CA GLY A 128 28.04 26.71 -28.78
C GLY A 128 27.81 27.66 -27.61
N THR A 129 28.06 27.24 -26.37
CA THR A 129 28.35 28.16 -25.25
C THR A 129 29.11 27.46 -24.13
N THR A 130 30.36 27.88 -23.97
CA THR A 130 31.27 27.70 -22.84
C THR A 130 30.76 28.46 -21.60
N HIS A 131 30.89 27.89 -20.39
CA HIS A 131 31.35 28.64 -19.21
C HIS A 131 31.75 27.69 -18.04
N GLU A 132 33.02 27.83 -17.68
CA GLU A 132 33.65 27.83 -16.35
C GLU A 132 33.55 26.64 -15.37
N SER A 133 34.72 26.02 -15.24
CA SER A 133 35.31 25.34 -14.09
C SER A 133 35.02 25.97 -12.73
N SER A 134 34.71 25.11 -11.75
CA SER A 134 35.14 25.32 -10.37
C SER A 134 35.58 23.99 -9.77
N THR A 135 36.90 23.85 -9.67
CA THR A 135 37.63 22.80 -8.97
C THR A 135 37.62 23.07 -7.47
N LEU A 136 37.26 22.09 -6.65
CA LEU A 136 37.54 22.08 -5.21
C LEU A 136 38.41 20.87 -4.83
N PRO A 137 39.33 21.03 -3.86
CA PRO A 137 40.45 20.14 -3.65
C PRO A 137 40.09 18.89 -2.83
N VAL A 138 40.55 17.74 -3.33
CA VAL A 138 40.64 16.47 -2.59
C VAL A 138 41.90 16.53 -1.72
N ARG A 139 41.71 16.59 -0.39
CA ARG A 139 42.80 16.45 0.59
C ARG A 139 42.82 15.01 1.10
N GLY A 140 43.89 14.30 0.74
CA GLY A 140 44.15 12.93 1.13
C GLY A 140 44.53 12.75 2.61
N GLY A 141 44.39 11.51 3.06
CA GLY A 141 44.86 11.02 4.35
C GLY A 141 45.02 9.50 4.28
N ASN A 142 46.19 9.07 3.80
CA ASN A 142 46.68 7.70 3.93
C ASN A 142 47.16 7.49 5.37
N ALA A 143 46.69 6.45 6.06
CA ALA A 143 47.41 5.85 7.17
C ALA A 143 47.09 4.36 7.30
N ASP A 144 48.17 3.58 7.17
CA ASP A 144 48.48 2.32 7.84
C ASP A 144 47.68 1.03 7.56
N ARG A 145 48.29 0.29 6.62
CA ARG A 145 48.34 -1.18 6.60
C ARG A 145 48.97 -1.70 7.90
N GLN A 146 48.26 -2.57 8.61
CA GLN A 146 48.90 -3.65 9.36
C GLN A 146 48.41 -5.01 8.87
N ARG A 147 49.40 -5.83 8.51
CA ARG A 147 49.34 -7.25 8.19
C ARG A 147 48.88 -8.04 9.41
N GLY A 148 48.00 -9.02 9.19
CA GLY A 148 47.69 -10.09 10.13
C GLY A 148 47.33 -11.36 9.35
N ASN A 149 48.26 -12.30 9.37
CA ASN A 149 48.33 -13.59 8.68
C ASN A 149 47.18 -14.59 8.95
N ASN A 150 47.05 -15.52 7.98
CA ASN A 150 46.76 -16.97 8.10
C ASN A 150 45.34 -17.40 8.53
N LEU A 151 44.79 -18.55 8.13
CA LEU A 151 45.08 -19.62 7.16
C LEU A 151 43.78 -20.45 7.10
N GLU A 152 43.53 -21.06 5.94
CA GLU A 152 42.90 -22.38 5.74
C GLU A 152 41.41 -22.63 6.09
N GLY A 153 40.70 -23.05 5.04
CA GLY A 153 40.02 -24.36 5.09
C GLY A 153 38.50 -24.30 5.00
N GLY A 154 37.95 -24.62 3.82
CA GLY A 154 36.52 -24.89 3.70
C GLY A 154 36.01 -24.96 2.28
N ASN A 155 36.34 -26.04 1.56
CA ASN A 155 35.67 -26.42 0.32
C ASN A 155 34.16 -26.57 0.58
N SER A 156 33.33 -25.84 -0.16
CA SER A 156 31.90 -26.14 -0.30
C SER A 156 31.47 -25.82 -1.74
N ALA A 157 30.83 -26.82 -2.34
CA ALA A 157 30.45 -26.92 -3.73
C ALA A 157 29.52 -25.77 -4.21
N PRO A 158 29.50 -25.47 -5.51
CA PRO A 158 28.61 -24.45 -6.06
C PRO A 158 27.16 -24.98 -6.13
N PRO A 159 26.15 -24.20 -5.70
CA PRO A 159 24.78 -24.47 -6.10
C PRO A 159 24.60 -24.04 -7.55
N THR A 160 24.12 -24.99 -8.34
CA THR A 160 23.56 -24.82 -9.68
C THR A 160 22.67 -23.58 -9.78
N ALA A 161 22.99 -22.71 -10.75
CA ALA A 161 22.21 -21.56 -11.15
C ALA A 161 20.84 -22.00 -11.70
N ALA A 162 19.82 -21.98 -10.85
CA ALA A 162 18.42 -22.06 -11.27
C ALA A 162 17.99 -20.66 -11.76
N SER A 163 17.75 -20.59 -13.06
CA SER A 163 17.03 -19.61 -13.85
C SER A 163 16.36 -18.43 -13.10
N SER A 164 16.98 -17.26 -13.15
CA SER A 164 16.47 -15.96 -12.68
C SER A 164 15.23 -15.44 -13.43
N LYS A 165 14.62 -16.26 -14.31
CA LYS A 165 13.43 -15.90 -15.08
C LYS A 165 12.12 -16.31 -14.40
N GLU A 166 12.09 -17.37 -13.60
CA GLU A 166 10.86 -17.85 -12.96
C GLU A 166 10.46 -17.01 -11.73
N ALA A 167 11.42 -16.38 -11.04
CA ALA A 167 11.13 -15.41 -9.97
C ALA A 167 10.50 -14.10 -10.49
N ARG A 168 10.74 -13.76 -11.77
CA ARG A 168 10.19 -12.54 -12.40
C ARG A 168 8.72 -12.67 -12.81
N GLU A 169 8.22 -13.88 -13.05
CA GLU A 169 6.80 -14.10 -13.37
C GLU A 169 5.90 -14.10 -12.12
N ALA A 170 6.41 -14.48 -10.96
CA ALA A 170 5.68 -14.41 -9.69
C ALA A 170 5.37 -12.97 -9.22
N SER A 171 6.15 -11.98 -9.68
CA SER A 171 5.95 -10.56 -9.36
C SER A 171 4.81 -9.91 -10.17
N ARG A 172 4.38 -10.52 -11.29
CA ARG A 172 3.28 -10.00 -12.13
C ARG A 172 1.88 -10.36 -11.64
N THR A 173 1.75 -11.29 -10.69
CA THR A 173 0.46 -11.77 -10.17
C THR A 173 0.17 -11.35 -8.72
N ALA A 174 0.95 -10.41 -8.17
CA ALA A 174 0.67 -9.88 -6.83
C ALA A 174 -0.70 -9.16 -6.82
N PRO A 175 -1.58 -9.46 -5.84
CA PRO A 175 -2.94 -8.96 -5.79
C PRO A 175 -2.95 -7.43 -5.83
N ALA A 176 -3.93 -6.87 -6.53
CA ALA A 176 -4.12 -5.44 -6.71
C ALA A 176 -4.38 -4.75 -5.36
N ALA A 177 -3.32 -4.43 -4.62
CA ALA A 177 -3.33 -3.37 -3.64
C ALA A 177 -3.47 -2.05 -4.41
N GLY A 178 -4.71 -1.72 -4.78
CA GLY A 178 -5.07 -0.57 -5.62
C GLY A 178 -4.87 0.80 -4.96
N GLY A 179 -4.21 0.85 -3.81
CA GLY A 179 -3.87 2.06 -3.09
C GLY A 179 -2.82 2.91 -3.81
N ARG A 180 -2.70 4.18 -3.40
CA ARG A 180 -1.73 5.14 -3.95
C ARG A 180 -0.29 4.64 -3.82
N ALA A 181 0.03 3.94 -2.73
CA ALA A 181 1.34 3.33 -2.49
C ALA A 181 1.66 2.17 -3.43
N GLY A 182 0.68 1.31 -3.74
CA GLY A 182 0.84 0.26 -4.73
C GLY A 182 1.11 0.82 -6.13
N GLN A 183 0.37 1.85 -6.52
CA GLN A 183 0.63 2.56 -7.78
C GLN A 183 2.00 3.25 -7.79
N PHE A 184 2.42 3.82 -6.66
CA PHE A 184 3.73 4.45 -6.52
C PHE A 184 4.88 3.45 -6.69
N ALA A 185 4.86 2.34 -5.94
CA ALA A 185 5.87 1.30 -6.04
C ALA A 185 5.93 0.72 -7.46
N ARG A 186 4.77 0.50 -8.09
CA ARG A 186 4.72 0.05 -9.50
C ARG A 186 5.32 1.07 -10.45
N ARG A 187 5.05 2.38 -10.30
CA ARG A 187 5.67 3.43 -11.13
C ARG A 187 7.18 3.49 -10.95
N LEU A 188 7.69 3.28 -9.74
CA LEU A 188 9.12 3.19 -9.48
C LEU A 188 9.73 2.01 -10.22
N LEU A 189 9.14 0.82 -10.08
CA LEU A 189 9.60 -0.40 -10.74
C LEU A 189 9.55 -0.28 -12.27
N ASP A 190 8.44 0.22 -12.81
CA ASP A 190 8.27 0.49 -14.25
C ASP A 190 9.35 1.44 -14.79
N ARG A 191 9.74 2.46 -14.01
CA ARG A 191 10.78 3.41 -14.41
C ARG A 191 12.15 2.74 -14.42
N MET A 192 12.41 1.91 -13.43
CA MET A 192 13.65 1.13 -13.34
C MET A 192 13.76 0.05 -14.42
N GLU A 193 12.65 -0.55 -14.85
CA GLU A 193 12.64 -1.54 -15.94
C GLU A 193 12.80 -0.89 -17.32
N ARG A 194 12.29 0.33 -17.51
CA ARG A 194 12.42 1.08 -18.77
C ARG A 194 13.78 1.75 -18.95
N GLY A 195 14.47 2.06 -17.86
CA GLY A 195 15.83 2.58 -17.88
C GLY A 195 16.82 1.44 -18.10
N GLU A 196 17.51 1.41 -19.24
CA GLU A 196 18.66 0.54 -19.45
C GLU A 196 19.78 0.89 -18.44
N ALA A 197 19.72 0.29 -17.25
CA ALA A 197 20.79 0.15 -16.25
C ALA A 197 21.73 1.35 -16.06
N GLY A 198 21.20 2.58 -16.08
CA GLY A 198 21.96 3.78 -15.77
C GLY A 198 21.94 4.09 -14.28
N SER A 199 23.10 4.42 -13.70
CA SER A 199 23.21 4.91 -12.30
C SER A 199 22.24 6.06 -12.00
N HIS A 200 21.92 6.89 -12.98
CA HIS A 200 21.07 8.07 -12.83
C HIS A 200 19.59 7.76 -12.53
N ASP A 201 19.08 6.59 -12.96
CA ASP A 201 17.68 6.23 -12.70
C ASP A 201 17.46 5.79 -11.25
N THR A 202 18.49 5.20 -10.62
CA THR A 202 18.43 4.82 -9.20
C THR A 202 18.38 6.05 -8.29
N GLU A 203 19.12 7.11 -8.64
CA GLU A 203 19.10 8.37 -7.90
C GLU A 203 17.74 9.07 -8.03
N ALA A 204 17.17 9.11 -9.25
CA ALA A 204 15.83 9.67 -9.46
C ALA A 204 14.73 8.87 -8.74
N ALA A 205 14.84 7.54 -8.71
CA ALA A 205 13.94 6.67 -7.97
C ALA A 205 14.05 6.91 -6.46
N LEU A 206 15.27 7.09 -5.94
CA LEU A 206 15.51 7.46 -4.54
C LEU A 206 14.91 8.83 -4.24
N SER A 207 15.18 9.87 -5.02
CA SER A 207 14.59 11.21 -4.82
C SER A 207 13.07 11.14 -4.75
N LEU A 208 12.43 10.39 -5.65
CA LEU A 208 10.99 10.24 -5.64
C LEU A 208 10.48 9.48 -4.41
N ALA A 209 11.19 8.44 -3.96
CA ALA A 209 10.89 7.75 -2.70
C ALA A 209 11.03 8.67 -1.48
N LEU A 210 12.03 9.54 -1.47
CA LEU A 210 12.25 10.51 -0.40
C LEU A 210 11.13 11.57 -0.33
N ASP A 211 10.67 12.05 -1.48
CA ASP A 211 9.59 13.05 -1.56
C ASP A 211 8.24 12.46 -1.15
N THR A 212 7.98 11.21 -1.53
CA THR A 212 6.71 10.54 -1.23
C THR A 212 6.61 10.06 0.20
N ALA A 213 7.72 9.64 0.83
CA ALA A 213 7.76 9.14 2.20
C ALA A 213 7.08 10.08 3.21
N ALA A 214 7.20 11.40 3.03
CA ALA A 214 6.63 12.40 3.93
C ALA A 214 5.09 12.40 3.93
N SER A 215 4.49 11.98 2.82
CA SER A 215 3.03 11.97 2.63
C SER A 215 2.39 10.59 2.85
N MET A 216 3.20 9.55 3.03
CA MET A 216 2.71 8.18 3.16
C MET A 216 2.11 7.93 4.54
N THR A 217 1.09 7.09 4.56
CA THR A 217 0.54 6.49 5.79
C THR A 217 1.31 5.22 6.19
N ALA A 218 1.09 4.74 7.41
CA ALA A 218 1.69 3.51 7.93
C ALA A 218 1.37 2.26 7.07
N VAL A 219 0.12 2.14 6.61
CA VAL A 219 -0.33 1.02 5.77
C VAL A 219 0.31 1.10 4.39
N GLU A 220 0.33 2.30 3.80
CA GLU A 220 0.97 2.56 2.52
C GLU A 220 2.47 2.23 2.53
N LEU A 221 3.18 2.54 3.63
CA LEU A 221 4.58 2.16 3.80
C LEU A 221 4.76 0.64 3.75
N CYS A 222 3.91 -0.10 4.46
CA CYS A 222 3.96 -1.56 4.51
C CYS A 222 3.75 -2.17 3.11
N GLU A 223 2.75 -1.69 2.38
CA GLU A 223 2.48 -2.15 1.00
C GLU A 223 3.63 -1.84 0.05
N ALA A 224 4.12 -0.59 0.03
CA ALA A 224 5.20 -0.18 -0.85
C ALA A 224 6.49 -0.96 -0.56
N THR A 225 6.82 -1.18 0.73
CA THR A 225 8.02 -1.93 1.11
C THR A 225 7.92 -3.42 0.76
N SER A 226 6.74 -4.02 0.90
CA SER A 226 6.49 -5.40 0.46
C SER A 226 6.68 -5.54 -1.05
N LEU A 227 6.10 -4.62 -1.83
CA LEU A 227 6.24 -4.61 -3.29
C LEU A 227 7.69 -4.42 -3.74
N LEU A 228 8.40 -3.44 -3.17
CA LEU A 228 9.81 -3.20 -3.50
C LEU A 228 10.69 -4.42 -3.18
N ARG A 229 10.47 -5.10 -2.06
CA ARG A 229 11.20 -6.34 -1.73
C ARG A 229 10.86 -7.48 -2.67
N SER A 230 9.59 -7.63 -3.07
CA SER A 230 9.17 -8.67 -4.04
C SER A 230 9.75 -8.48 -5.44
N ALA A 231 10.26 -7.28 -5.73
CA ALA A 231 10.94 -6.94 -6.97
C ALA A 231 12.47 -6.84 -6.81
N ASP A 232 13.02 -7.43 -5.73
CA ASP A 232 14.44 -7.44 -5.38
C ASP A 232 15.07 -6.03 -5.21
N GLN A 233 14.26 -5.01 -4.94
CA GLN A 233 14.70 -3.64 -4.69
C GLN A 233 14.93 -3.36 -3.19
N GLU A 234 15.74 -4.19 -2.54
CA GLU A 234 16.05 -4.05 -1.10
C GLU A 234 16.60 -2.65 -0.73
N PRO A 235 17.55 -2.05 -1.46
CA PRO A 235 18.10 -0.73 -1.09
C PRO A 235 17.06 0.39 -1.10
N LEU A 236 16.11 0.33 -2.05
CA LEU A 236 15.05 1.33 -2.18
C LEU A 236 14.01 1.15 -1.06
N ALA A 237 13.67 -0.09 -0.73
CA ALA A 237 12.80 -0.39 0.41
C ALA A 237 13.42 0.11 1.73
N ASP A 238 14.72 -0.11 1.94
CA ASP A 238 15.44 0.32 3.13
C ASP A 238 15.53 1.86 3.22
N ALA A 239 15.78 2.53 2.09
CA ALA A 239 15.79 3.99 2.00
C ALA A 239 14.41 4.58 2.33
N LEU A 240 13.33 3.99 1.81
CA LEU A 240 11.96 4.42 2.05
C LEU A 240 11.61 4.31 3.55
N VAL A 241 11.87 3.17 4.17
CA VAL A 241 11.63 2.93 5.62
C VAL A 241 12.43 3.91 6.47
N THR A 242 13.72 4.08 6.17
CA THR A 242 14.61 4.97 6.92
C THR A 242 14.14 6.42 6.83
N THR A 243 13.67 6.84 5.67
CA THR A 243 13.21 8.21 5.43
C THR A 243 11.88 8.47 6.10
N PHE A 244 10.95 7.52 6.01
CA PHE A 244 9.68 7.58 6.72
C PHE A 244 9.90 7.76 8.23
N ALA A 245 10.77 6.96 8.84
CA ALA A 245 11.08 7.08 10.27
C ALA A 245 11.64 8.45 10.69
N ARG A 246 12.33 9.14 9.77
CA ARG A 246 12.93 10.47 10.03
C ARG A 246 11.93 11.61 9.87
N GLN A 247 10.99 11.48 8.94
CA GLN A 247 10.05 12.54 8.57
C GLN A 247 8.77 12.53 9.39
N HIS A 248 8.41 11.39 10.00
CA HIS A 248 7.15 11.23 10.73
C HIS A 248 7.31 11.28 12.24
N GLU A 249 6.26 11.75 12.91
CA GLU A 249 6.18 11.84 14.37
C GLU A 249 6.09 10.46 15.04
N PRO A 250 6.55 10.32 16.30
CA PRO A 250 6.61 9.03 17.00
C PRO A 250 5.32 8.19 16.97
N PRO A 251 4.10 8.75 17.12
CA PRO A 251 2.87 7.98 17.03
C PRO A 251 2.65 7.33 15.65
N VAL A 252 3.01 8.03 14.58
CA VAL A 252 2.87 7.54 13.20
C VAL A 252 3.91 6.45 12.92
N VAL A 253 5.15 6.64 13.40
CA VAL A 253 6.20 5.62 13.31
C VAL A 253 5.81 4.35 14.07
N MET A 254 5.18 4.48 15.25
CA MET A 254 4.69 3.32 16.00
C MET A 254 3.56 2.58 15.28
N ALA A 255 2.63 3.31 14.63
CA ALA A 255 1.61 2.70 13.80
C ALA A 255 2.21 1.91 12.62
N ALA A 256 3.25 2.46 11.98
CA ALA A 256 3.99 1.77 10.93
C ALA A 256 4.73 0.53 11.44
N ALA A 257 5.31 0.59 12.64
CA ALA A 257 5.94 -0.57 13.28
C ALA A 257 4.94 -1.72 13.50
N LEU A 258 3.74 -1.41 14.00
CA LEU A 258 2.68 -2.41 14.18
C LEU A 258 2.22 -3.01 12.85
N ALA A 259 2.07 -2.19 11.81
CA ALA A 259 1.70 -2.67 10.48
C ALA A 259 2.78 -3.62 9.90
N LEU A 260 4.06 -3.26 10.01
CA LEU A 260 5.17 -4.11 9.57
C LEU A 260 5.27 -5.41 10.38
N GLN A 261 4.99 -5.37 11.68
CA GLN A 261 4.93 -6.56 12.53
C GLN A 261 3.80 -7.51 12.07
N GLN A 262 2.61 -6.98 11.79
CA GLN A 262 1.49 -7.77 11.29
C GLN A 262 1.79 -8.41 9.93
N ALA A 263 2.55 -7.72 9.08
CA ALA A 263 3.01 -8.23 7.79
C ALA A 263 4.24 -9.16 7.87
N SER A 264 4.74 -9.48 9.08
CA SER A 264 5.94 -10.30 9.28
C SER A 264 7.20 -9.76 8.56
N ALA A 265 7.33 -8.44 8.48
CA ALA A 265 8.43 -7.75 7.79
C ALA A 265 9.57 -7.38 8.76
N ASP A 266 10.17 -8.38 9.42
CA ASP A 266 11.11 -8.20 10.55
C ASP A 266 12.32 -7.30 10.23
N LYS A 267 12.90 -7.44 9.03
CA LYS A 267 14.02 -6.60 8.57
C LYS A 267 13.61 -5.12 8.52
N SER A 268 12.47 -4.82 7.90
CA SER A 268 11.95 -3.46 7.78
C SER A 268 11.54 -2.89 9.13
N LEU A 269 10.96 -3.70 10.02
CA LEU A 269 10.61 -3.30 11.38
C LEU A 269 11.86 -2.88 12.17
N THR A 270 12.90 -3.71 12.16
CA THR A 270 14.16 -3.43 12.86
C THR A 270 14.80 -2.15 12.34
N LEU A 271 14.79 -1.95 11.01
CA LEU A 271 15.31 -0.76 10.37
C LEU A 271 14.53 0.50 10.77
N LEU A 272 13.20 0.43 10.75
CA LEU A 272 12.31 1.53 11.14
C LEU A 272 12.61 2.02 12.56
N LEU A 273 12.65 1.09 13.53
CA LEU A 273 12.90 1.40 14.94
C LEU A 273 14.33 1.93 15.15
N THR A 274 15.31 1.36 14.46
CA THR A 274 16.71 1.83 14.54
C THR A 274 16.85 3.25 13.97
N ALA A 275 16.19 3.54 12.85
CA ALA A 275 16.20 4.87 12.24
C ALA A 275 15.50 5.90 13.14
N ALA A 276 14.35 5.53 13.73
CA ALA A 276 13.60 6.39 14.65
C ALA A 276 14.40 6.71 15.92
N ALA A 277 15.09 5.71 16.51
CA ALA A 277 15.91 5.90 17.70
C ALA A 277 17.12 6.84 17.48
N ARG A 278 17.55 7.02 16.22
CA ARG A 278 18.64 7.93 15.84
C ARG A 278 18.16 9.36 15.53
N ARG A 279 16.85 9.63 15.56
CA ARG A 279 16.30 10.98 15.38
C ARG A 279 16.77 11.82 16.57
N LYS A 280 17.66 12.77 16.33
CA LYS A 280 18.01 13.75 17.36
C LYS A 280 16.76 14.60 17.64
N PRO A 281 16.41 14.82 18.92
CA PRO A 281 15.32 15.72 19.29
C PRO A 281 15.62 17.16 18.87
#